data_AF-A0A2T0YH28-F1
#
_entry.id   AF-A0A2T0YH28-F1
#
_cell.length_a   1.000
_cell.length_b   1.000
_cell.length_c   1.000
_cell.angle_alpha   90.00
_cell.angle_beta   90.00
_cell.angle_gamma   90.00
#
_symmetry.space_group_name_H-M   'P 1'
#
loop_
_entity.id
_entity.type
_entity.pdbx_description
1 polymer ?
#
loop_
_entity_poly.entity_id
_entity_poly.type
_entity_poly.pdbx_seq_one_letter_code
_entity_poly.pdbx_strand_id
1 'polypeptide(L)' 'LLDHPDERVRSMLLELLERRYGNTSTVFCTQYAQKDWHQRLGSGVHADAIMDRIVHNTIWVETGSYNMREHTAMNGL' A
#
# COMPACT_ATOMS: atom_id res chain seq x y z
N LEU A 1 -15.75 1.21 -0.82
CA LEU A 1 -14.50 1.87 -1.24
C LEU A 1 -13.96 2.54 0.01
N LEU A 2 -12.75 2.18 0.48
CA LEU A 2 -12.19 2.74 1.72
C LEU A 2 -12.12 4.26 1.59
N ASP A 3 -12.70 4.98 2.55
CA ASP A 3 -12.58 6.43 2.65
C ASP A 3 -11.11 6.84 2.78
N HIS A 4 -10.80 8.10 2.45
CA HIS A 4 -9.47 8.64 2.71
C HIS A 4 -9.13 8.49 4.19
N PRO A 5 -7.90 8.05 4.52
CA PRO A 5 -7.52 7.85 5.90
C PRO A 5 -7.56 9.19 6.63
N ASP A 6 -8.16 9.18 7.82
CA ASP A 6 -8.13 10.34 8.70
C ASP A 6 -6.69 10.67 9.13
N GLU A 7 -6.51 11.80 9.79
CA GLU A 7 -5.20 12.24 10.26
C GLU A 7 -4.53 11.21 11.18
N ARG A 8 -5.29 10.58 12.08
CA ARG A 8 -4.75 9.62 13.05
C ARG A 8 -4.17 8.40 12.35
N VAL A 9 -4.87 7.88 11.33
CA VAL A 9 -4.39 6.75 10.53
C VAL A 9 -3.14 7.14 9.74
N ARG A 10 -3.09 8.35 9.16
CA ARG A 10 -1.90 8.81 8.43
C ARG A 10 -0.69 8.99 9.34
N SER A 11 -0.87 9.56 10.53
CA SER A 11 0.21 9.68 11.53
C SER A 11 0.72 8.33 12.00
N MET A 12 -0.19 7.38 12.28
CA MET A 12 0.18 6.01 12.66
C MET A 12 0.97 5.30 11.55
N LEU A 13 0.52 5.43 10.29
CA LEU A 13 1.24 4.87 9.14
C LEU A 13 2.63 5.48 9.02
N LEU A 14 2.76 6.80 9.14
CA LEU A 14 4.05 7.47 9.05
C LEU A 14 5.01 6.99 10.16
N GLU A 15 4.53 6.89 11.41
CA GLU A 15 5.34 6.41 12.54
C GLU A 15 5.80 4.95 12.34
N LEU A 16 4.89 4.08 11.88
CA LEU A 16 5.21 2.68 11.58
C LEU A 16 6.25 2.58 10.46
N LEU A 17 6.08 3.34 9.38
CA LEU A 17 6.99 3.34 8.23
C LEU A 17 8.36 3.87 8.61
N GLU A 18 8.43 4.95 9.39
CA GLU A 18 9.69 5.50 9.90
C GLU A 18 10.48 4.45 10.69
N ARG A 19 9.82 3.72 11.60
CA ARG A 19 10.49 2.69 12.40
C ARG A 19 11.04 1.53 11.57
N ARG A 20 10.37 1.20 10.47
CA ARG A 20 10.75 0.10 9.58
C ARG A 20 11.79 0.51 8.53
N TYR A 21 11.80 1.78 8.13
CA TYR A 21 12.65 2.29 7.08
C TYR A 21 14.14 2.03 7.38
N GLY A 22 14.85 1.40 6.44
CA GLY A 22 16.26 1.04 6.58
C GLY A 22 16.58 -0.09 7.56
N ASN A 23 15.62 -0.57 8.36
CA ASN A 23 15.87 -1.55 9.43
C ASN A 23 15.43 -2.98 9.08
N THR A 24 14.33 -3.15 8.34
CA THR A 24 13.79 -4.47 8.02
C THR A 24 12.89 -4.42 6.77
N SER A 25 12.87 -5.49 5.97
CA SER A 25 12.01 -5.59 4.78
C SER A 25 10.52 -5.59 5.17
N THR A 26 9.69 -4.82 4.46
CA THR A 26 8.22 -4.90 4.58
C THR A 26 7.57 -5.12 3.23
N VAL A 27 6.58 -6.00 3.22
CA VAL A 27 5.73 -6.30 2.06
C VAL A 27 4.44 -5.51 2.18
N PHE A 28 4.12 -4.73 1.15
CA PHE A 28 2.83 -4.05 1.01
C PHE A 28 2.01 -4.73 -0.08
N CYS A 29 0.75 -5.01 0.21
CA CYS A 29 -0.21 -5.55 -0.74
C CYS A 29 -1.36 -4.56 -0.87
N THR A 30 -1.64 -4.11 -2.09
CA THR A 30 -2.73 -3.16 -2.34
C THR A 30 -3.51 -3.57 -3.58
N GLN A 31 -4.78 -3.17 -3.62
CA GLN A 31 -5.63 -3.33 -4.81
C GLN A 31 -5.53 -2.13 -5.76
N TYR A 32 -4.72 -1.12 -5.43
CA TYR A 32 -4.63 0.13 -6.18
C TYR A 32 -3.28 0.24 -6.86
N ALA A 33 -3.27 0.78 -8.08
CA ALA A 33 -2.01 1.07 -8.75
C ALA A 33 -1.24 2.13 -7.97
N GLN A 34 0.09 2.07 -8.00
CA GLN A 34 0.99 3.01 -7.30
C GLN A 34 0.62 4.48 -7.57
N LYS A 35 0.28 4.80 -8.82
CA LYS A 35 -0.10 6.16 -9.24
C LYS A 35 -1.29 6.73 -8.47
N ASP A 36 -2.16 5.89 -7.92
CA ASP A 36 -3.37 6.30 -7.21
C ASP A 36 -3.10 6.51 -5.71
N TRP A 37 -1.92 6.09 -5.20
CA TRP A 37 -1.65 6.07 -3.76
C TRP A 37 -1.58 7.47 -3.16
N HIS A 38 -0.92 8.42 -3.83
CA HIS A 38 -0.78 9.80 -3.33
C HIS A 38 -2.14 10.43 -3.01
N GLN A 39 -3.06 10.37 -3.99
CA GLN A 39 -4.42 10.89 -3.82
C GLN A 39 -5.18 10.12 -2.73
N ARG A 40 -5.04 8.79 -2.69
CA ARG A 40 -5.73 7.95 -1.71
C ARG A 40 -5.28 8.21 -0.28
N LEU A 41 -4.01 8.56 -0.07
CA LEU A 41 -3.46 8.98 1.22
C LEU A 41 -3.87 10.41 1.62
N GLY A 42 -4.77 11.05 0.89
CA GLY A 42 -5.27 12.39 1.18
C GLY A 42 -4.34 13.50 0.69
N SER A 43 -3.36 13.19 -0.17
CA SER A 43 -2.41 14.11 -0.79
C SER A 43 -1.56 14.92 0.21
N GLY A 44 -0.66 15.74 -0.34
CA GLY A 44 0.12 16.71 0.42
C GLY A 44 1.22 16.07 1.25
N VAL A 45 1.81 16.87 2.14
CA VAL A 45 3.09 16.54 2.79
C VAL A 45 3.11 15.20 3.53
N HIS A 46 1.98 14.78 4.11
CA HIS A 46 1.89 13.49 4.79
C HIS A 46 1.89 12.32 3.80
N ALA A 47 1.19 12.46 2.67
CA ALA A 47 1.18 11.46 1.61
C ALA A 47 2.57 11.35 0.96
N ASP A 48 3.23 12.48 0.70
CA ASP A 48 4.60 12.52 0.19
C ASP A 48 5.57 11.79 1.12
N ALA A 49 5.55 12.12 2.42
CA ALA A 49 6.44 11.50 3.40
C ALA A 49 6.21 9.98 3.54
N ILE A 50 4.95 9.52 3.51
CA ILE A 50 4.60 8.10 3.51
C ILE A 50 5.12 7.42 2.24
N MET A 51 4.90 8.03 1.08
CA MET A 51 5.33 7.48 -0.20
C MET A 51 6.85 7.38 -0.32
N ASP A 52 7.61 8.37 0.15
CA ASP A 52 9.07 8.34 0.12
C ASP A 52 9.63 7.10 0.85
N ARG A 53 9.06 6.77 2.02
CA ARG A 53 9.50 5.61 2.83
C ARG A 53 9.18 4.27 2.17
N ILE A 54 8.17 4.22 1.32
CA ILE A 54 7.80 3.01 0.60
C ILE A 54 8.61 2.93 -0.70
N VAL A 55 8.48 3.92 -1.58
CA VAL A 55 8.95 3.87 -2.97
C VAL A 55 10.48 3.81 -3.07
N HIS A 56 11.22 4.46 -2.16
CA HIS A 56 12.67 4.64 -2.29
C HIS A 56 13.49 3.33 -2.31
N ASN A 57 12.99 2.23 -1.73
CA ASN A 57 13.67 0.93 -1.73
C ASN A 57 12.70 -0.24 -1.96
N THR A 58 11.72 -0.06 -2.85
CA THR A 58 10.70 -1.07 -3.16
C THR A 58 11.04 -1.88 -4.40
N ILE A 59 10.80 -3.19 -4.33
CA ILE A 59 10.66 -4.06 -5.50
C ILE A 59 9.17 -4.20 -5.82
N TRP A 60 8.81 -3.89 -7.06
CA TRP A 60 7.42 -3.95 -7.52
C TRP A 60 7.07 -5.34 -8.06
N VAL A 61 5.95 -5.88 -7.61
CA VAL A 61 5.40 -7.16 -8.08
C VAL A 61 3.94 -6.93 -8.46
N GLU A 62 3.63 -7.02 -9.76
CA GLU A 62 2.26 -6.94 -10.26
C GLU A 62 1.66 -8.35 -10.34
N THR A 63 0.57 -8.60 -9.62
CA THR A 63 -0.09 -9.91 -9.55
C THR A 63 -1.08 -10.17 -10.69
N GLY A 64 -1.25 -9.21 -11.60
CA GLY A 64 -2.21 -9.29 -12.71
C GLY A 64 -3.67 -9.25 -12.26
N SER A 65 -4.57 -9.71 -13.15
CA SER A 65 -6.02 -9.68 -12.96
C SER A 65 -6.62 -11.02 -12.52
N TYR A 66 -5.79 -12.04 -12.29
CA TYR A 66 -6.27 -13.38 -12.04
C TYR A 66 -6.89 -13.51 -10.64
N ASN A 67 -8.17 -13.86 -10.58
CA ASN A 67 -8.89 -14.05 -9.33
C ASN A 67 -8.78 -15.50 -8.85
N MET A 68 -7.91 -15.74 -7.88
CA MET A 68 -7.73 -17.08 -7.32
C MET A 68 -9.00 -17.62 -6.65
N ARG A 69 -9.87 -16.77 -6.09
CA ARG A 69 -11.12 -17.24 -5.46
C ARG A 69 -12.11 -17.76 -6.50
N GLU A 70 -12.21 -17.06 -7.63
CA GLU A 70 -13.03 -17.49 -8.77
C GLU A 70 -12.49 -18.80 -9.35
N HIS A 71 -11.18 -18.90 -9.56
CA HIS A 71 -10.54 -20.13 -10.02
C HIS A 71 -10.80 -21.32 -9.08
N THR A 72 -10.65 -21.14 -7.77
CA THR A 72 -10.92 -22.20 -6.80
C THR A 72 -12.40 -22.62 -6.83
N ALA A 73 -13.33 -21.65 -6.90
CA ALA A 73 -14.75 -21.93 -7.00
C ALA A 73 -15.13 -22.67 -8.30
N MET A 74 -14.49 -22.33 -9.42
CA MET A 74 -14.68 -23.03 -10.71
C MET A 74 -14.12 -24.46 -10.69
N ASN A 75 -13.05 -24.72 -9.94
CA ASN A 75 -12.36 -26.01 -9.91
C ASN A 75 -12.79 -26.94 -8.77
N GLY A 76 -13.80 -26.55 -7.97
CA GLY A 76 -14.47 -27.45 -7.02
C GLY A 76 -13.58 -27.99 -5.89
N LEU A 77 -12.53 -27.25 -5.49
CA LEU A 77 -11.77 -27.49 -4.26
C LEU A 77 -12.39 -26.72 -3.08
#